data_AF-A0A943DHQ4-F1
#
_entry.id   AF-A0A943DHQ4-F1
#
_cell.length_a   1.000
_cell.length_b   1.000
_cell.length_c   1.000
_cell.angle_alpha   90.00
_cell.angle_beta   90.00
_cell.angle_gamma   90.00
#
_symmetry.space_group_name_H-M   'P 1'
#
loop_
_entity.id
_entity.type
_entity.pdbx_description
1 polymer ?
#
loop_
_entity_poly.entity_id
_entity_poly.type
_entity_poly.pdbx_seq_one_letter_code
_entity_poly.pdbx_strand_id
1 'polypeptide(L)'
;MEYNRKKTICGENRNSYSKTDTDATFMHMKDDHMRNGQLKPGYNVQFAVNSGFITGIGVFSNRTDFGTLIPFLTYLWHKHGKSYRNVVADSGYESLANYRWLFENGQTAFIKPANYESGKKRSSKSQVGRMENMGYYEPDDCFICKNGRHLDLSSHYTSHAKDGTERKISVYRCEDCSDCPYRAACCKAKDSERLKEIFVCWEFQNLRNNSYHNITTEEGKLLRCNRSIQAEGAFGQLKHNRNFKRFLTGGKVKVLAELLFLGLSQNIAHLLAKCNSGLQNLHLIQPKAYLNF
;
A
#
# COMPACT_ATOMS: atom_id res chain seq x y z
N MET A 1 24.69 7.03 27.92
CA MET A 1 25.43 6.58 26.70
C MET A 1 24.70 5.50 25.90
N GLU A 2 24.19 4.43 26.52
CA GLU A 2 23.52 3.33 25.80
C GLU A 2 22.24 3.75 25.05
N TYR A 3 21.43 4.64 25.63
CA TYR A 3 20.21 5.17 25.00
C TYR A 3 20.50 5.94 23.70
N ASN A 4 21.53 6.79 23.70
CA ASN A 4 21.91 7.56 22.50
C ASN A 4 22.41 6.62 21.40
N ARG A 5 23.22 5.61 21.75
CA ARG A 5 23.67 4.58 20.79
C ARG A 5 22.50 3.81 20.19
N LYS A 6 21.51 3.41 21.00
CA LYS A 6 20.28 2.75 20.52
C LYS A 6 19.48 3.66 19.58
N LYS A 7 19.33 4.95 19.91
CA LYS A 7 18.70 5.95 19.03
C LYS A 7 19.43 6.09 17.70
N THR A 8 20.76 6.19 17.72
CA THR A 8 21.58 6.29 16.50
C THR A 8 21.40 5.06 15.61
N ILE A 9 21.40 3.85 16.17
CA ILE A 9 21.20 2.61 15.41
C ILE A 9 19.78 2.53 14.85
N CYS A 10 18.76 2.89 15.63
CA CYS A 10 17.38 2.96 15.15
C CYS A 10 17.26 3.96 13.99
N GLY A 11 17.94 5.10 14.07
CA GLY A 11 17.74 6.22 13.16
C GLY A 11 16.38 6.88 13.38
N GLU A 12 16.04 7.82 12.51
CA GLU A 12 14.81 8.62 12.64
C GLU A 12 13.55 7.84 12.20
N ASN A 13 13.72 6.89 11.29
CA ASN A 13 12.61 6.25 10.55
C ASN A 13 12.28 4.82 11.03
N ARG A 14 12.90 4.34 12.11
CA ARG A 14 12.71 2.96 12.60
C ARG A 14 12.72 2.89 14.13
N ASN A 15 11.79 2.09 14.66
CA ASN A 15 11.54 1.98 16.10
C ASN A 15 12.17 0.75 16.77
N SER A 16 12.81 -0.16 16.01
CA SER A 16 13.39 -1.39 16.55
C SER A 16 14.45 -1.97 15.63
N TYR A 17 15.40 -2.72 16.17
CA TYR A 17 16.39 -3.45 15.38
C TYR A 17 16.82 -4.75 16.09
N SER A 18 17.35 -5.72 15.34
CA SER A 18 17.94 -6.92 15.96
C SER A 18 19.29 -6.60 16.60
N LYS A 19 19.54 -7.10 17.81
CA LYS A 19 20.83 -6.92 18.49
C LYS A 19 21.99 -7.56 17.73
N THR A 20 21.74 -8.66 17.02
CA THR A 20 22.73 -9.42 16.25
C THR A 20 22.83 -8.98 14.79
N ASP A 21 21.83 -8.28 14.29
CA ASP A 21 21.79 -7.71 12.94
C ASP A 21 21.08 -6.36 12.99
N THR A 22 21.86 -5.30 13.15
CA THR A 22 21.31 -3.96 13.36
C THR A 22 20.57 -3.43 12.14
N ASP A 23 20.67 -4.03 10.96
CA ASP A 23 19.89 -3.60 9.78
C ASP A 23 18.49 -4.24 9.74
N ALA A 24 18.33 -5.40 10.37
CA ALA A 24 17.07 -6.11 10.47
C ALA A 24 16.11 -5.45 11.47
N THR A 25 14.82 -5.47 11.17
CA THR A 25 13.76 -4.83 11.96
C THR A 25 12.79 -5.87 12.48
N PHE A 26 12.34 -5.73 13.73
CA PHE A 26 11.28 -6.59 14.26
C PHE A 26 9.95 -6.28 13.58
N MET A 27 9.39 -7.27 12.89
CA MET A 27 8.16 -7.17 12.10
C MET A 27 7.27 -8.39 12.29
N HIS A 28 5.96 -8.20 12.07
CA HIS A 28 5.03 -9.33 12.01
C HIS A 28 5.28 -10.11 10.72
N MET A 29 5.54 -11.40 10.86
CA MET A 29 5.71 -12.28 9.71
C MET A 29 4.35 -12.83 9.28
N LYS A 30 4.14 -13.00 7.97
CA LYS A 30 2.95 -13.70 7.45
C LYS A 30 2.89 -15.16 7.95
N ASP A 31 4.05 -15.82 8.04
CA ASP A 31 4.19 -17.14 8.65
C ASP A 31 4.41 -17.01 10.17
N ASP A 32 3.32 -16.76 10.88
CA ASP A 32 3.28 -16.89 12.33
C ASP A 32 2.87 -18.32 12.72
N HIS A 33 3.82 -19.24 12.61
CA HIS A 33 3.62 -20.65 12.94
C HIS A 33 3.11 -20.86 14.38
N MET A 34 3.47 -19.95 15.29
CA MET A 34 3.06 -20.00 16.70
C MET A 34 1.72 -19.28 16.95
N ARG A 35 1.19 -18.55 15.95
CA ARG A 35 -0.02 -17.70 16.01
C ARG A 35 -0.09 -16.78 17.24
N ASN A 36 1.06 -16.43 17.81
CA ASN A 36 1.18 -15.66 19.04
C ASN A 36 1.52 -14.18 18.78
N GLY A 37 1.59 -13.77 17.51
CA GLY A 37 1.91 -12.42 17.09
C GLY A 37 3.37 -12.04 17.35
N GLN A 38 4.28 -12.99 17.58
CA GLN A 38 5.66 -12.67 17.90
C GLN A 38 6.36 -12.00 16.72
N LEU A 39 6.92 -10.81 16.98
CA LEU A 39 7.75 -10.11 16.02
C LEU A 39 9.05 -10.86 15.80
N LYS A 40 9.46 -11.02 14.54
CA LYS A 40 10.74 -11.61 14.17
C LYS A 40 11.60 -10.57 13.46
N PRO A 41 12.92 -10.60 13.65
CA PRO A 41 13.81 -9.73 12.90
C PRO A 41 13.76 -10.13 11.42
N GLY A 42 13.57 -9.15 10.55
CA GLY A 42 13.48 -9.39 9.12
C GLY A 42 13.75 -8.12 8.32
N TYR A 43 13.66 -8.28 7.01
CA TYR A 43 13.78 -7.23 6.03
C TYR A 43 12.51 -7.14 5.22
N ASN A 44 12.10 -5.92 4.92
CA ASN A 44 11.05 -5.67 3.94
C ASN A 44 11.67 -5.69 2.54
N VAL A 45 11.40 -6.76 1.81
CA VAL A 45 11.92 -7.00 0.45
C VAL A 45 10.91 -6.54 -0.58
N GLN A 46 11.37 -5.79 -1.56
CA GLN A 46 10.57 -5.32 -2.67
C GLN A 46 11.11 -5.84 -4.00
N PHE A 47 10.21 -6.35 -4.85
CA PHE A 47 10.51 -6.74 -6.22
C PHE A 47 9.73 -5.88 -7.19
N ALA A 48 10.42 -5.32 -8.18
CA ALA A 48 9.80 -4.76 -9.37
C ALA A 48 9.84 -5.82 -10.47
N VAL A 49 8.67 -6.22 -10.96
CA VAL A 49 8.54 -7.25 -11.98
C VAL A 49 7.90 -6.65 -13.22
N ASN A 50 8.52 -6.89 -14.38
CA ASN A 50 7.99 -6.47 -15.68
C ASN A 50 8.13 -7.64 -16.66
N SER A 51 7.04 -7.99 -17.34
CA SER A 51 7.01 -9.07 -18.33
C SER A 51 7.50 -10.42 -17.78
N GLY A 52 7.26 -10.67 -16.49
CA GLY A 52 7.72 -11.85 -15.76
C GLY A 52 9.17 -11.81 -15.28
N PHE A 53 9.94 -10.76 -15.63
CA PHE A 53 11.32 -10.58 -15.19
C PHE A 53 11.41 -9.67 -13.97
N ILE A 54 12.23 -10.06 -13.00
CA ILE A 54 12.61 -9.21 -11.87
C ILE A 54 13.56 -8.14 -12.42
N THR A 55 13.09 -6.91 -12.48
CA THR A 55 13.85 -5.75 -12.98
C THR A 55 14.44 -4.92 -11.85
N GLY A 56 14.02 -5.16 -10.61
CA GLY A 56 14.46 -4.40 -9.46
C GLY A 56 14.29 -5.17 -8.17
N ILE A 57 15.26 -5.03 -7.27
CA ILE A 57 15.23 -5.60 -5.92
C ILE A 57 15.59 -4.52 -4.91
N GLY A 58 14.76 -4.34 -3.90
CA GLY A 58 14.97 -3.43 -2.79
C GLY A 58 14.92 -4.15 -1.45
N VAL A 59 15.78 -3.74 -0.52
CA VAL A 59 15.82 -4.25 0.85
C VAL A 59 15.66 -3.07 1.81
N PHE A 60 14.60 -3.10 2.60
CA PHE A 60 14.20 -2.01 3.48
C PHE A 60 14.06 -2.49 4.91
N SER A 61 14.27 -1.56 5.84
CA SER A 61 14.05 -1.78 7.28
C SER A 61 12.67 -1.27 7.71
N ASN A 62 11.88 -0.73 6.78
CA ASN A 62 10.50 -0.28 7.03
C ASN A 62 9.60 -1.47 7.38
N ARG A 63 8.75 -1.33 8.39
CA ARG A 63 7.77 -2.38 8.76
C ARG A 63 6.59 -2.47 7.79
N THR A 64 6.31 -1.40 7.06
CA THR A 64 5.15 -1.25 6.16
C THR A 64 5.62 -0.87 4.76
N ASP A 65 4.82 -1.24 3.76
CA ASP A 65 5.19 -1.08 2.35
C ASP A 65 5.02 0.36 1.84
N PHE A 66 4.08 1.15 2.40
CA PHE A 66 3.87 2.52 1.92
C PHE A 66 5.15 3.37 1.96
N GLY A 67 6.06 3.14 2.90
CA GLY A 67 7.31 3.90 3.02
C GLY A 67 8.43 3.43 2.10
N THR A 68 8.24 2.35 1.33
CA THR A 68 9.27 1.78 0.46
C THR A 68 9.12 2.18 -1.00
N LEU A 69 7.92 2.60 -1.44
CA LEU A 69 7.64 2.86 -2.86
C LEU A 69 8.53 3.94 -3.45
N ILE A 70 8.51 5.15 -2.87
CA ILE A 70 9.27 6.30 -3.38
C ILE A 70 10.77 5.98 -3.40
N PRO A 71 11.40 5.54 -2.29
CA PRO A 71 12.82 5.14 -2.33
C PRO A 71 13.13 4.07 -3.39
N PHE A 72 12.23 3.10 -3.58
CA PHE A 72 12.43 2.02 -4.53
C PHE A 72 12.32 2.49 -5.98
N LEU A 73 11.31 3.30 -6.31
CA LEU A 73 11.14 3.85 -7.66
C LEU A 73 12.24 4.83 -8.01
N THR A 74 12.68 5.68 -7.07
CA THR A 74 13.84 6.56 -7.25
C THR A 74 15.11 5.75 -7.53
N TYR A 75 15.35 4.68 -6.76
CA TYR A 75 16.47 3.77 -7.03
C TYR A 75 16.40 3.18 -8.45
N LEU A 76 15.23 2.68 -8.87
CA LEU A 76 15.05 2.10 -10.20
C LEU A 76 15.24 3.13 -11.31
N TRP A 77 14.75 4.34 -11.13
CA TRP A 77 14.95 5.43 -12.08
C TRP A 77 16.44 5.71 -12.28
N HIS A 78 17.21 5.85 -11.20
CA HIS A 78 18.66 6.05 -11.30
C HIS A 78 19.39 4.87 -11.95
N LYS A 79 18.96 3.63 -11.69
CA LYS A 79 19.60 2.43 -12.26
C LYS A 79 19.25 2.20 -13.72
N HIS A 80 18.02 2.48 -14.13
CA HIS A 80 17.54 2.24 -15.50
C HIS A 80 17.69 3.45 -16.41
N GLY A 81 17.94 4.64 -15.84
CA GLY A 81 17.96 5.92 -16.57
C GLY A 81 16.59 6.40 -17.04
N LYS A 82 15.51 5.66 -16.74
CA LYS A 82 14.12 5.98 -17.10
C LYS A 82 13.16 5.49 -16.03
N SER A 83 12.03 6.19 -15.88
CA SER A 83 10.94 5.80 -14.97
C SER A 83 9.93 4.88 -15.66
N TYR A 84 9.20 4.10 -14.85
CA TYR A 84 8.07 3.30 -15.34
C TYR A 84 6.82 4.17 -15.47
N ARG A 85 6.16 4.15 -16.63
CA ARG A 85 4.94 4.94 -16.85
C ARG A 85 3.79 4.50 -15.91
N ASN A 86 3.54 3.20 -15.81
CA ASN A 86 2.45 2.64 -15.02
C ASN A 86 3.02 1.93 -13.79
N VAL A 87 2.57 2.32 -12.59
CA VAL A 87 2.99 1.70 -11.33
C VAL A 87 1.81 0.95 -10.72
N VAL A 88 1.88 -0.39 -10.77
CA VAL A 88 0.85 -1.28 -10.25
C VAL A 88 1.31 -1.84 -8.91
N ALA A 89 0.56 -1.55 -7.85
CA ALA A 89 0.93 -1.96 -6.49
C ALA A 89 -0.30 -2.42 -5.70
N ASP A 90 -0.06 -3.20 -4.64
CA ASP A 90 -1.14 -3.58 -3.73
C ASP A 90 -1.50 -2.43 -2.77
N SER A 91 -2.49 -2.68 -1.92
CA SER A 91 -2.99 -1.69 -0.98
C SER A 91 -2.05 -1.36 0.17
N GLY A 92 -0.99 -2.14 0.39
CA GLY A 92 0.03 -1.82 1.38
C GLY A 92 0.80 -0.55 1.03
N TYR A 93 0.75 -0.14 -0.24
CA TYR A 93 1.41 1.04 -0.78
C TYR A 93 0.53 2.30 -0.81
N GLU A 94 -0.73 2.23 -0.41
CA GLU A 94 -1.62 3.39 -0.42
C GLU A 94 -1.18 4.44 0.61
N SER A 95 -0.80 5.63 0.14
CA SER A 95 -0.56 6.80 0.97
C SER A 95 -0.69 8.08 0.14
N LEU A 96 -0.95 9.22 0.80
CA LEU A 96 -0.92 10.51 0.13
C LEU A 96 0.45 10.80 -0.48
N ALA A 97 1.53 10.50 0.24
CA ALA A 97 2.90 10.68 -0.23
C ALA A 97 3.14 9.97 -1.56
N ASN A 98 2.76 8.69 -1.64
CA ASN A 98 2.97 7.88 -2.83
C ASN A 98 2.13 8.35 -4.00
N TYR A 99 0.86 8.67 -3.77
CA TYR A 99 0.01 9.20 -4.84
C TYR A 99 0.51 10.53 -5.37
N ARG A 100 0.85 11.47 -4.47
CA ARG A 100 1.37 12.79 -4.83
C ARG A 100 2.67 12.66 -5.63
N TRP A 101 3.61 11.86 -5.14
CA TRP A 101 4.89 11.65 -5.81
C TRP A 101 4.73 11.04 -7.21
N LEU A 102 3.88 10.02 -7.36
CA LEU A 102 3.61 9.43 -8.68
C LEU A 102 3.01 10.46 -9.65
N PHE A 103 2.02 11.23 -9.18
CA PHE A 103 1.37 12.26 -9.98
C PHE A 103 2.35 13.35 -10.43
N GLU A 104 3.15 13.90 -9.49
CA GLU A 104 4.16 14.92 -9.77
C GLU A 104 5.27 14.44 -10.72
N ASN A 105 5.57 13.14 -10.72
CA ASN A 105 6.56 12.52 -11.62
C ASN A 105 5.94 11.99 -12.93
N GLY A 106 4.67 12.31 -13.23
CA GLY A 106 4.01 11.91 -14.46
C GLY A 106 3.76 10.40 -14.59
N GLN A 107 3.78 9.67 -13.48
CA GLN A 107 3.53 8.23 -13.42
C GLN A 107 2.06 7.95 -13.08
N THR A 108 1.48 6.97 -13.77
CA THR A 108 0.08 6.56 -13.56
C THR A 108 0.00 5.53 -12.44
N ALA A 109 -0.74 5.87 -11.38
CA ALA A 109 -0.96 4.99 -10.23
C ALA A 109 -2.06 3.96 -10.52
N PHE A 110 -1.74 2.69 -10.32
CA PHE A 110 -2.67 1.56 -10.25
C PHE A 110 -2.54 0.90 -8.87
N ILE A 111 -2.72 1.70 -7.82
CA ILE A 111 -2.64 1.25 -6.43
C ILE A 111 -4.05 0.89 -5.96
N LYS A 112 -4.21 -0.35 -5.47
CA LYS A 112 -5.49 -0.82 -4.93
C LYS A 112 -5.80 -0.08 -3.62
N PRO A 113 -6.99 0.50 -3.42
CA PRO A 113 -7.33 1.09 -2.13
C PRO A 113 -7.34 0.10 -0.97
N ALA A 114 -6.92 0.53 0.22
CA ALA A 114 -6.87 -0.29 1.43
C ALA A 114 -8.24 -0.83 1.86
N ASN A 115 -9.29 -0.05 1.65
CA ASN A 115 -10.66 -0.45 1.92
C ASN A 115 -11.34 -1.17 0.74
N TYR A 116 -10.63 -1.53 -0.34
CA TYR A 116 -11.24 -2.11 -1.55
C TYR A 116 -12.00 -3.42 -1.27
N GLU A 117 -11.41 -4.36 -0.53
CA GLU A 117 -12.09 -5.63 -0.20
C GLU A 117 -13.05 -5.47 0.98
N SER A 118 -12.68 -4.70 1.99
CA SER A 118 -13.52 -4.50 3.17
C SER A 118 -14.79 -3.72 2.84
N GLY A 119 -14.72 -2.75 1.93
CA GLY A 119 -15.85 -1.95 1.46
C GLY A 119 -16.92 -2.76 0.70
N LYS A 120 -16.56 -3.93 0.14
CA LYS A 120 -17.53 -4.82 -0.50
C LYS A 120 -18.40 -5.58 0.50
N LYS A 121 -17.95 -5.74 1.74
CA LYS A 121 -18.66 -6.50 2.76
C LYS A 121 -19.94 -5.77 3.18
N ARG A 122 -21.04 -6.52 3.33
CA ARG A 122 -22.34 -6.01 3.80
C ARG A 122 -22.22 -5.24 5.12
N SER A 123 -21.42 -5.77 6.06
CA SER A 123 -21.14 -5.14 7.36
C SER A 123 -20.38 -3.82 7.28
N SER A 124 -19.64 -3.56 6.20
CA SER A 124 -19.00 -2.25 5.97
C SER A 124 -20.01 -1.24 5.42
N LYS A 125 -20.86 -1.68 4.48
CA LYS A 125 -21.90 -0.84 3.87
C LYS A 125 -23.00 -0.45 4.86
N SER A 126 -23.25 -1.27 5.87
CA SER A 126 -24.23 -0.97 6.93
C SER A 126 -23.71 0.00 8.00
N GLN A 127 -22.42 0.36 7.99
CA GLN A 127 -21.86 1.30 8.98
C GLN A 127 -22.22 2.74 8.62
N VAL A 128 -23.36 3.20 9.12
CA VAL A 128 -23.95 4.52 8.83
C VAL A 128 -23.04 5.70 9.19
N GLY A 129 -22.07 5.51 10.09
CA GLY A 129 -21.13 6.55 10.51
C GLY A 129 -19.88 6.69 9.63
N ARG A 130 -19.71 5.88 8.57
CA ARG A 130 -18.57 6.02 7.67
C ARG A 130 -18.83 7.08 6.61
N MET A 131 -17.83 7.91 6.33
CA MET A 131 -17.90 8.92 5.27
C MET A 131 -18.28 8.31 3.93
N GLU A 132 -17.73 7.14 3.59
CA GLU A 132 -18.00 6.46 2.31
C GLU A 132 -19.45 5.98 2.16
N ASN A 133 -20.22 5.96 3.25
CA ASN A 133 -21.64 5.60 3.26
C ASN A 133 -22.55 6.83 3.44
N MET A 134 -22.00 8.05 3.42
CA MET A 134 -22.75 9.30 3.44
C MET A 134 -22.79 9.90 2.03
N GLY A 135 -23.88 10.59 1.70
CA GLY A 135 -23.94 11.37 0.46
C GLY A 135 -23.08 12.61 0.61
N TYR A 136 -22.41 13.02 -0.47
CA TYR A 136 -21.76 14.34 -0.55
C TYR A 136 -22.57 15.20 -1.52
N TYR A 137 -22.96 16.38 -1.07
CA TYR A 137 -23.70 17.35 -1.87
C TYR A 137 -22.78 18.53 -2.20
N GLU A 138 -22.27 18.51 -3.42
CA GLU A 138 -21.26 19.47 -3.91
C GLU A 138 -21.71 20.94 -3.88
N PRO A 139 -22.97 21.30 -4.23
CA PRO A 139 -23.40 22.71 -4.23
C PRO A 139 -23.28 23.41 -2.88
N ASP A 140 -23.53 22.70 -1.78
CA ASP A 140 -23.47 23.27 -0.42
C ASP A 140 -22.18 22.87 0.32
N ASP A 141 -21.26 22.14 -0.34
CA ASP A 141 -20.08 21.51 0.28
C ASP A 141 -20.41 20.85 1.63
N CYS A 142 -21.33 19.88 1.62
CA CYS A 142 -21.78 19.21 2.84
C CYS A 142 -21.93 17.70 2.65
N PHE A 143 -21.85 16.96 3.77
CA PHE A 143 -22.21 15.55 3.79
C PHE A 143 -23.62 15.35 4.36
N ILE A 144 -24.39 14.45 3.78
CA ILE A 144 -25.72 14.09 4.24
C ILE A 144 -25.63 12.75 4.98
N CYS A 145 -25.92 12.79 6.29
CA CYS A 145 -25.88 11.58 7.10
C CYS A 145 -27.10 10.66 6.84
N LYS A 146 -27.08 9.46 7.44
CA LYS A 146 -28.19 8.50 7.30
C LYS A 146 -29.54 9.04 7.78
N ASN A 147 -29.54 9.99 8.72
CA ASN A 147 -30.75 10.64 9.24
C ASN A 147 -31.19 11.85 8.40
N GLY A 148 -30.55 12.12 7.25
CA GLY A 148 -30.86 13.26 6.38
C GLY A 148 -30.31 14.60 6.85
N ARG A 149 -29.65 14.67 8.01
CA ARG A 149 -29.04 15.91 8.53
C ARG A 149 -27.73 16.24 7.83
N HIS A 150 -27.46 17.54 7.72
CA HIS A 150 -26.27 18.08 7.08
C HIS A 150 -25.07 18.07 8.03
N LEU A 151 -23.92 17.74 7.46
CA LEU A 151 -22.60 17.93 8.03
C LEU A 151 -21.90 18.99 7.20
N ASP A 152 -21.98 20.23 7.67
CA ASP A 152 -21.42 21.38 6.98
C ASP A 152 -19.93 21.52 7.28
N LEU A 153 -19.23 22.17 6.36
CA LEU A 153 -17.83 22.50 6.53
C LEU A 153 -17.64 23.44 7.74
N SER A 154 -16.96 22.94 8.78
CA SER A 154 -16.76 23.65 10.04
C SER A 154 -15.39 24.33 10.13
N SER A 155 -14.32 23.68 9.66
CA SER A 155 -12.96 24.25 9.72
C SER A 155 -11.98 23.52 8.81
N HIS A 156 -10.79 24.12 8.64
CA HIS A 156 -9.63 23.47 8.03
C HIS A 156 -8.44 23.51 8.98
N TYR A 157 -7.60 22.48 8.93
CA TYR A 157 -6.30 22.50 9.58
C TYR A 157 -5.28 21.67 8.81
N THR A 158 -4.01 21.99 9.05
CA THR A 158 -2.88 21.23 8.52
C THR A 158 -2.49 20.15 9.53
N SER A 159 -2.30 18.93 9.03
CA SER A 159 -1.80 17.80 9.82
C SER A 159 -0.62 17.15 9.13
N HIS A 160 0.24 16.48 9.90
CA HIS A 160 1.36 15.73 9.36
C HIS A 160 1.14 14.23 9.57
N ALA A 161 1.36 13.46 8.51
CA ALA A 161 1.42 12.02 8.58
C ALA A 161 2.69 11.54 9.29
N LYS A 162 2.75 10.24 9.63
CA LYS A 162 3.94 9.64 10.27
C LYS A 162 5.20 9.71 9.40
N ASP A 163 5.05 9.82 8.09
CA ASP A 163 6.13 9.99 7.12
C ASP A 163 6.48 11.48 6.88
N GLY A 164 5.91 12.40 7.65
CA GLY A 164 6.11 13.85 7.54
C GLY A 164 5.21 14.54 6.51
N THR A 165 4.47 13.78 5.69
CA THR A 165 3.64 14.33 4.62
C THR A 165 2.58 15.26 5.18
N GLU A 166 2.60 16.50 4.72
CA GLU A 166 1.58 17.50 5.03
C GLU A 166 0.24 17.13 4.37
N ARG A 167 -0.85 17.26 5.15
CA ARG A 167 -2.23 17.04 4.72
C ARG A 167 -3.08 18.22 5.14
N LYS A 168 -3.78 18.81 4.19
CA LYS A 168 -4.88 19.75 4.45
C LYS A 168 -6.13 18.93 4.76
N ILE A 169 -6.68 19.11 5.96
CA ILE A 169 -7.86 18.42 6.44
C ILE A 169 -9.02 19.41 6.51
N SER A 170 -10.12 19.08 5.84
CA SER A 170 -11.43 19.70 6.02
C SER A 170 -12.22 18.94 7.08
N VAL A 171 -12.80 19.67 8.03
CA VAL A 171 -13.63 19.11 9.10
C VAL A 171 -15.09 19.43 8.80
N TYR A 172 -15.89 18.40 8.61
CA TYR A 172 -17.34 18.51 8.43
C TYR A 172 -18.02 18.09 9.72
N ARG A 173 -18.95 18.91 10.24
CA ARG A 173 -19.62 18.67 11.52
C ARG A 173 -21.13 18.72 11.33
N CYS A 174 -21.81 17.73 11.90
CA CYS A 174 -23.26 17.68 11.90
C CYS A 174 -23.83 18.85 12.69
N GLU A 175 -24.88 19.50 12.16
CA GLU A 175 -25.56 20.62 12.82
C GLU A 175 -26.08 20.24 14.23
N ASP A 176 -26.72 19.08 14.34
CA ASP A 176 -27.28 18.55 15.56
C ASP A 176 -27.34 17.01 15.47
N CYS A 177 -27.12 16.34 16.60
CA CYS A 177 -27.25 14.88 16.74
C CYS A 177 -28.24 14.45 17.84
N SER A 178 -28.95 15.42 18.44
CA SER A 178 -29.94 15.18 19.49
C SER A 178 -31.09 14.32 18.96
N ASP A 179 -31.55 13.39 19.80
CA ASP A 179 -32.64 12.45 19.51
C ASP A 179 -32.48 11.63 18.21
N CYS A 180 -31.25 11.48 17.71
CA CYS A 180 -30.99 10.75 16.47
C CYS A 180 -31.07 9.23 16.69
N PRO A 181 -31.98 8.50 16.00
CA PRO A 181 -32.14 7.05 16.18
C PRO A 181 -30.91 6.25 15.73
N TYR A 182 -30.04 6.85 14.91
CA TYR A 182 -28.81 6.24 14.41
C TYR A 182 -27.57 6.57 15.25
N ARG A 183 -27.70 7.35 16.34
CA ARG A 183 -26.56 7.90 17.10
C ARG A 183 -25.59 6.83 17.57
N ALA A 184 -26.09 5.74 18.16
CA ALA A 184 -25.28 4.64 18.68
C ALA A 184 -24.47 3.92 17.59
N ALA A 185 -25.01 3.83 16.36
CA ALA A 185 -24.34 3.20 15.22
C ALA A 185 -23.43 4.16 14.43
N CYS A 186 -23.73 5.47 14.46
CA CYS A 186 -23.02 6.51 13.70
C CYS A 186 -21.78 7.04 14.41
N CYS A 187 -21.89 7.24 15.72
CA CYS A 187 -20.88 7.91 16.55
C CYS A 187 -20.35 6.94 17.60
N LYS A 188 -19.04 6.69 17.58
CA LYS A 188 -18.37 5.83 18.57
C LYS A 188 -17.92 6.57 19.83
N ALA A 189 -18.07 7.90 19.87
CA ALA A 189 -17.74 8.70 21.04
C ALA A 189 -18.66 8.33 22.20
N LYS A 190 -18.08 8.14 23.39
CA LYS A 190 -18.82 7.85 24.63
C LYS A 190 -19.68 9.03 25.08
N ASP A 191 -19.19 10.23 24.80
CA ASP A 191 -19.92 11.48 25.01
C ASP A 191 -21.13 11.54 24.07
N SER A 192 -22.33 11.64 24.66
CA SER A 192 -23.62 11.71 23.97
C SER A 192 -23.84 13.06 23.28
N GLU A 193 -23.24 14.13 23.80
CA GLU A 193 -23.40 15.49 23.28
C GLU A 193 -22.47 15.75 22.09
N ARG A 194 -21.40 14.96 21.95
CA ARG A 194 -20.47 15.13 20.84
C ARG A 194 -21.16 14.94 19.49
N LEU A 195 -21.11 15.97 18.66
CA LEU A 195 -21.64 15.95 17.31
C LEU A 195 -20.81 15.05 16.38
N LYS A 196 -21.45 14.53 15.34
CA LYS A 196 -20.76 13.73 14.33
C LYS A 196 -19.80 14.62 13.54
N GLU A 197 -18.53 14.21 13.50
CA GLU A 197 -17.50 14.86 12.68
C GLU A 197 -16.91 13.89 11.65
N ILE A 198 -16.50 14.44 10.50
CA ILE A 198 -15.75 13.77 9.46
C ILE A 198 -14.54 14.63 9.09
N PHE A 199 -13.42 13.96 8.86
CA PHE A 199 -12.14 14.58 8.54
C PHE A 199 -11.73 14.12 7.15
N VAL A 200 -11.66 15.05 6.20
CA VAL A 200 -11.43 14.75 4.79
C VAL A 200 -10.16 15.41 4.31
N CYS A 201 -9.26 14.62 3.74
CA CYS A 201 -8.17 15.14 2.92
C CYS A 201 -8.58 15.03 1.46
N TRP A 202 -9.11 16.11 0.88
CA TRP A 202 -9.64 16.10 -0.49
C TRP A 202 -8.59 15.73 -1.53
N GLU A 203 -7.36 16.20 -1.37
CA GLU A 203 -6.23 15.80 -2.22
C GLU A 203 -6.03 14.28 -2.24
N PHE A 204 -6.04 13.64 -1.06
CA PHE A 204 -5.96 12.19 -0.96
C PHE A 204 -7.14 11.50 -1.63
N GLN A 205 -8.38 11.99 -1.42
CA GLN A 205 -9.57 11.40 -2.04
C GLN A 205 -9.53 11.51 -3.57
N ASN A 206 -9.13 12.66 -4.11
CA ASN A 206 -9.04 12.88 -5.55
C ASN A 206 -8.00 11.97 -6.20
N LEU A 207 -6.78 11.93 -5.64
CA LEU A 207 -5.72 11.05 -6.14
C LEU A 207 -6.07 9.57 -6.01
N ARG A 208 -6.69 9.20 -4.88
CA ARG A 208 -7.18 7.83 -4.66
C ARG A 208 -8.29 7.45 -5.63
N ASN A 209 -9.22 8.36 -5.94
CA ASN A 209 -10.29 8.14 -6.91
C ASN A 209 -9.73 8.00 -8.33
N ASN A 210 -8.71 8.78 -8.70
CA ASN A 210 -8.01 8.61 -9.97
C ASN A 210 -7.34 7.23 -10.07
N SER A 211 -6.61 6.81 -9.04
CA SER A 211 -6.04 5.44 -8.98
C SER A 211 -7.12 4.37 -9.00
N TYR A 212 -8.26 4.60 -8.32
CA TYR A 212 -9.40 3.68 -8.33
C TYR A 212 -10.02 3.54 -9.72
N HIS A 213 -10.21 4.65 -10.43
CA HIS A 213 -10.67 4.64 -11.82
C HIS A 213 -9.69 3.87 -12.71
N ASN A 214 -8.39 4.13 -12.58
CA ASN A 214 -7.36 3.43 -13.36
C ASN A 214 -7.44 1.92 -13.18
N ILE A 215 -7.67 1.41 -11.95
CA ILE A 215 -7.74 -0.02 -11.68
C ILE A 215 -9.07 -0.69 -12.06
N THR A 216 -10.10 0.07 -12.42
CA THR A 216 -11.42 -0.45 -12.82
C THR A 216 -11.60 -0.50 -14.34
N THR A 217 -10.75 0.17 -15.12
CA THR A 217 -10.70 0.00 -16.57
C THR A 217 -10.28 -1.42 -16.97
N GLU A 218 -10.56 -1.84 -18.21
CA GLU A 218 -10.12 -3.15 -18.72
C GLU A 218 -8.60 -3.30 -18.68
N GLU A 219 -7.87 -2.25 -19.07
CA GLU A 219 -6.41 -2.22 -18.94
C GLU A 219 -5.97 -2.38 -17.48
N GLY A 220 -6.58 -1.63 -16.56
CA GLY A 220 -6.26 -1.69 -15.14
C GLY A 220 -6.52 -3.04 -14.50
N LYS A 221 -7.63 -3.68 -14.87
CA LYS A 221 -7.95 -5.05 -14.44
C LYS A 221 -6.90 -6.04 -14.94
N LEU A 222 -6.51 -5.97 -16.22
CA LEU A 222 -5.46 -6.80 -16.80
C LEU A 222 -4.10 -6.59 -16.12
N LEU A 223 -3.71 -5.33 -15.90
CA LEU A 223 -2.48 -4.96 -15.21
C LEU A 223 -2.45 -5.47 -13.77
N ARG A 224 -3.56 -5.36 -13.04
CA ARG A 224 -3.68 -5.90 -11.68
C ARG A 224 -3.59 -7.41 -11.63
N CYS A 225 -4.22 -8.10 -12.58
CA CYS A 225 -4.11 -9.55 -12.67
C CYS A 225 -2.65 -9.96 -12.94
N ASN A 226 -2.00 -9.29 -13.89
CA ASN A 226 -0.60 -9.52 -14.21
C ASN A 226 0.31 -9.21 -13.03
N ARG A 227 0.06 -8.14 -12.26
CA ARG A 227 0.81 -7.88 -11.04
C ARG A 227 0.67 -9.04 -10.05
N SER A 228 -0.53 -9.60 -9.86
CA SER A 228 -0.72 -10.78 -9.00
C SER A 228 0.10 -11.95 -9.52
N ILE A 229 -0.10 -12.36 -10.78
CA ILE A 229 0.60 -13.49 -11.38
C ILE A 229 2.13 -13.31 -11.34
N GLN A 230 2.63 -12.15 -11.76
CA GLN A 230 4.06 -11.91 -11.93
C GLN A 230 4.77 -11.66 -10.60
N ALA A 231 4.25 -10.76 -9.75
CA ALA A 231 4.94 -10.42 -8.49
C ALA A 231 4.77 -11.53 -7.43
N GLU A 232 3.58 -12.11 -7.26
CA GLU A 232 3.41 -13.24 -6.33
C GLU A 232 4.08 -14.49 -6.88
N GLY A 233 4.06 -14.70 -8.20
CA GLY A 233 4.86 -15.73 -8.85
C GLY A 233 6.34 -15.58 -8.54
N ALA A 234 6.86 -14.35 -8.59
CA ALA A 234 8.26 -14.07 -8.26
C ALA A 234 8.61 -14.49 -6.83
N PHE A 235 7.80 -14.06 -5.84
CA PHE A 235 7.99 -14.47 -4.45
C PHE A 235 7.72 -15.97 -4.21
N GLY A 236 6.75 -16.56 -4.91
CA GLY A 236 6.35 -17.96 -4.78
C GLY A 236 7.44 -18.91 -5.24
N GLN A 237 8.13 -18.59 -6.34
CA GLN A 237 9.29 -19.35 -6.81
C GLN A 237 10.39 -19.41 -5.75
N LEU A 238 10.69 -18.29 -5.09
CA LEU A 238 11.69 -18.26 -4.02
C LEU A 238 11.22 -19.03 -2.79
N LYS A 239 10.04 -18.71 -2.27
CA LYS A 239 9.59 -19.22 -0.95
C LYS A 239 9.13 -20.67 -0.98
N HIS A 240 8.40 -21.08 -2.01
CA HIS A 240 7.78 -22.40 -2.09
C HIS A 240 8.60 -23.36 -2.94
N ASN A 241 9.00 -22.97 -4.14
CA ASN A 241 9.67 -23.90 -5.06
C ASN A 241 11.15 -24.09 -4.72
N ARG A 242 11.83 -23.01 -4.29
CA ARG A 242 13.24 -23.06 -3.87
C ARG A 242 13.42 -23.18 -2.35
N ASN A 243 12.32 -23.27 -1.60
CA ASN A 243 12.29 -23.34 -0.13
C ASN A 243 13.10 -22.23 0.58
N PHE A 244 13.24 -21.07 -0.06
CA PHE A 244 14.00 -19.94 0.47
C PHE A 244 13.12 -19.15 1.45
N LYS A 245 13.21 -19.51 2.74
CA LYS A 245 12.38 -18.93 3.81
C LYS A 245 13.15 -18.03 4.77
N ARG A 246 14.48 -18.07 4.74
CA ARG A 246 15.38 -17.31 5.62
C ARG A 246 16.64 -16.93 4.86
N PHE A 247 17.16 -15.74 5.15
CA PHE A 247 18.47 -15.33 4.67
C PHE A 247 19.58 -16.11 5.35
N LEU A 248 20.60 -16.45 4.59
CA LEU A 248 21.82 -17.08 5.09
C LEU A 248 22.79 -16.05 5.67
N THR A 249 22.58 -14.76 5.34
CA THR A 249 23.43 -13.65 5.74
C THR A 249 22.67 -12.57 6.51
N GLY A 250 23.40 -11.79 7.31
CA GLY A 250 22.91 -10.59 8.00
C GLY A 250 23.54 -9.32 7.45
N GLY A 251 22.87 -8.19 7.63
CA GLY A 251 23.22 -6.90 7.07
C GLY A 251 22.63 -6.67 5.67
N LYS A 252 22.15 -5.44 5.44
CA LYS A 252 21.37 -5.07 4.26
C LYS A 252 22.10 -5.34 2.94
N VAL A 253 23.42 -5.12 2.89
CA VAL A 253 24.23 -5.35 1.68
C VAL A 253 24.32 -6.83 1.32
N LYS A 254 24.59 -7.70 2.30
CA LYS A 254 24.73 -9.15 2.06
C LYS A 254 23.39 -9.77 1.68
N VAL A 255 22.33 -9.37 2.38
CA VAL A 255 20.95 -9.77 2.07
C VAL A 255 20.54 -9.32 0.67
N LEU A 256 20.90 -8.10 0.26
CA LEU A 256 20.65 -7.63 -1.11
C LEU A 256 21.43 -8.48 -2.13
N ALA A 257 22.71 -8.78 -1.89
CA ALA A 257 23.50 -9.63 -2.78
C ALA A 257 22.88 -11.03 -2.95
N GLU A 258 22.45 -11.64 -1.85
CA GLU A 258 21.76 -12.95 -1.84
C GLU A 258 20.49 -12.91 -2.70
N LEU A 259 19.67 -11.86 -2.56
CA LEU A 259 18.47 -11.66 -3.37
C LEU A 259 18.78 -11.39 -4.85
N LEU A 260 19.87 -10.67 -5.16
CA LEU A 260 20.28 -10.41 -6.55
C LEU A 260 20.67 -11.71 -7.26
N PHE A 261 21.41 -12.61 -6.62
CA PHE A 261 21.72 -13.93 -7.19
C PHE A 261 20.47 -14.80 -7.38
N LEU A 262 19.55 -14.77 -6.41
CA LEU A 262 18.26 -15.46 -6.52
C LEU A 262 17.40 -14.89 -7.66
N GLY A 263 17.34 -13.57 -7.80
CA GLY A 263 16.62 -12.88 -8.86
C GLY A 263 17.23 -13.16 -10.24
N LEU A 264 18.56 -13.13 -10.37
CA LEU A 264 19.27 -13.45 -11.61
C LEU A 264 18.99 -14.89 -12.05
N SER A 265 19.17 -15.87 -11.15
CA SER A 265 18.89 -17.27 -11.46
C SER A 265 17.43 -17.51 -11.84
N GLN A 266 16.49 -16.76 -11.26
CA GLN A 266 15.09 -16.82 -11.63
C GLN A 266 14.81 -16.21 -13.00
N ASN A 267 15.41 -15.06 -13.32
CA ASN A 267 15.29 -14.44 -14.63
C ASN A 267 15.86 -15.34 -15.74
N ILE A 268 17.00 -15.99 -15.52
CA ILE A 268 17.58 -16.95 -16.48
C ILE A 268 16.63 -18.12 -16.71
N ALA A 269 16.11 -18.74 -15.64
CA ALA A 269 15.15 -19.84 -15.76
C ALA A 269 13.87 -19.40 -16.50
N HIS A 270 13.36 -18.20 -16.21
CA HIS A 270 12.18 -17.65 -16.88
C HIS A 270 12.44 -17.37 -18.36
N LEU A 271 13.61 -16.83 -18.72
CA LEU A 271 14.01 -16.60 -20.10
C LEU A 271 14.04 -17.93 -20.88
N LEU A 272 14.69 -18.96 -20.35
CA LEU A 272 14.77 -20.28 -20.97
C LEU A 272 13.37 -20.88 -21.18
N ALA A 273 12.50 -20.78 -20.17
CA ALA A 273 11.12 -21.25 -20.27
C ALA A 273 10.33 -20.51 -21.37
N LYS A 274 10.50 -19.19 -21.48
CA LYS A 274 9.90 -18.39 -22.56
C LYS A 274 10.45 -18.77 -23.93
N CYS A 275 11.75 -19.03 -24.05
CA CYS A 275 12.36 -19.46 -25.30
C CYS A 275 11.82 -20.82 -25.75
N ASN A 276 11.79 -21.81 -24.85
CA ASN A 276 11.30 -23.15 -25.15
C ASN A 276 9.80 -23.17 -25.52
N SER A 277 9.03 -22.19 -25.06
CA SER A 277 7.59 -22.10 -25.31
C SER A 277 7.22 -21.13 -26.45
N GLY A 278 8.20 -20.46 -27.07
CA GLY A 278 7.93 -19.43 -28.10
C GLY A 278 7.20 -18.18 -27.58
N LEU A 279 7.36 -17.83 -26.30
CA LEU A 279 6.63 -16.75 -25.62
C LEU A 279 7.52 -15.53 -25.31
N GLN A 280 8.61 -15.30 -26.07
CA GLN A 280 9.56 -14.23 -25.78
C GLN A 280 8.90 -12.83 -25.87
N ASN A 281 7.97 -12.65 -26.79
CA ASN A 281 7.25 -11.40 -27.03
C ASN A 281 5.98 -11.24 -26.17
N LEU A 282 5.68 -12.19 -25.28
CA LEU A 282 4.52 -12.11 -24.39
C LEU A 282 4.87 -11.31 -23.12
N HIS A 283 4.38 -10.08 -23.05
CA HIS A 283 4.61 -9.18 -21.91
C HIS A 283 3.54 -9.29 -20.82
N LEU A 284 2.27 -9.38 -21.23
CA LEU A 284 1.14 -9.54 -20.34
C LEU A 284 0.47 -10.88 -20.61
N ILE A 285 0.19 -11.62 -19.55
CA ILE A 285 -0.62 -12.82 -19.59
C ILE A 285 -2.07 -12.37 -19.71
N GLN A 286 -2.80 -12.93 -20.67
CA GLN A 286 -4.24 -12.73 -20.85
C GLN A 286 -4.97 -13.96 -20.28
N PRO A 287 -5.47 -13.92 -19.03
CA PRO A 287 -6.15 -15.06 -18.46
C PRO A 287 -7.50 -15.26 -19.15
N LYS A 288 -7.83 -16.50 -19.51
CA LYS A 288 -9.10 -16.85 -20.17
C LYS A 288 -10.35 -16.36 -19.42
N ALA A 289 -10.26 -16.18 -18.09
CA ALA A 289 -11.34 -15.63 -17.27
C ALA A 289 -11.68 -14.15 -17.53
N TYR A 290 -10.81 -13.41 -18.25
CA TYR A 290 -11.09 -12.03 -18.70
C TYR A 290 -11.81 -11.97 -20.05
N LEU A 291 -12.02 -13.10 -20.74
CA LEU A 291 -12.76 -13.17 -22.00
C LEU A 291 -14.28 -13.29 -21.79
N ASN A 292 -14.75 -13.37 -20.54
CA ASN A 292 -16.17 -13.58 -20.19
C ASN A 292 -16.76 -12.43 -19.32
N PHE A 293 -16.28 -11.19 -19.48
CA PHE A 293 -16.92 -10.00 -18.94
C PHE A 293 -17.37 -9.09 -20.07
#